data_AF-A0A060C652-F1
#
_entry.id   AF-A0A060C652-F1
#
_cell.length_a   1.000
_cell.length_b   1.000
_cell.length_c   1.000
_cell.angle_alpha   90.00
_cell.angle_beta   90.00
_cell.angle_gamma   90.00
#
_symmetry.space_group_name_H-M   'P 1'
#
loop_
_entity.id
_entity.type
_entity.pdbx_description
1 polymer ?
#
loop_
_entity_poly.entity_id
_entity_poly.type
_entity_poly.pdbx_seq_one_letter_code
_entity_poly.pdbx_strand_id
1 'polypeptide(L)'
;MAGYPWFEAWGRDTCISLPGLTFEADRTDFGLAVLTRLGKSLHHGLLPNMFAADGNHAYNAVDAALWYGFAVQSLCRTAGEAGFAWVRENAWPALLAIIEGYRKGPGQGIYVD
;
A
#
# COMPACT_ATOMS: atom_id res chain seq x y z
N MET A 1 12.53 -4.00 -4.16
CA MET A 1 13.73 -3.16 -4.29
C MET A 1 13.28 -1.80 -4.75
N ALA A 2 13.55 -0.75 -3.97
CA ALA A 2 13.22 0.62 -4.32
C ALA A 2 14.29 1.26 -5.23
N GLY A 3 15.49 0.68 -5.28
CA GLY A 3 16.57 1.17 -6.13
C GLY A 3 17.86 0.35 -5.98
N TYR A 4 18.64 0.28 -7.04
CA TYR A 4 19.95 -0.37 -7.00
C TYR A 4 21.06 0.62 -6.61
N PRO A 5 22.15 0.15 -5.99
CA PRO A 5 22.36 -1.23 -5.53
C PRO A 5 21.92 -1.50 -4.08
N TRP A 6 21.51 -0.47 -3.32
CA TRP A 6 21.38 -0.58 -1.85
C TRP A 6 19.96 -0.37 -1.28
N PHE A 7 18.93 -0.15 -2.09
CA PHE A 7 17.59 0.12 -1.57
C PHE A 7 16.68 -1.11 -1.61
N GLU A 8 16.34 -1.61 -0.43
CA GLU A 8 15.46 -2.76 -0.21
C GLU A 8 13.98 -2.47 -0.52
N ALA A 9 13.04 -3.24 0.03
CA ALA A 9 11.60 -3.00 -0.18
C ALA A 9 11.10 -1.92 0.79
N TRP A 10 10.70 -0.78 0.22
CA TRP A 10 10.11 0.33 0.94
C TRP A 10 8.64 0.51 0.53
N GLY A 11 7.72 0.56 1.49
CA GLY A 11 6.29 0.58 1.21
C GLY A 11 5.86 1.83 0.45
N ARG A 12 6.36 3.01 0.84
CA ARG A 12 6.13 4.28 0.14
C ARG A 12 6.55 4.18 -1.33
N ASP A 13 7.81 3.85 -1.57
CA ASP A 13 8.42 3.79 -2.89
C ASP A 13 7.71 2.76 -3.78
N THR A 14 7.36 1.62 -3.21
CA THR A 14 6.57 0.59 -3.90
C THR A 14 5.23 1.17 -4.34
N CYS A 15 4.46 1.79 -3.44
CA CYS A 15 3.14 2.33 -3.77
C CYS A 15 3.20 3.46 -4.83
N ILE A 16 4.22 4.34 -4.77
CA ILE A 16 4.39 5.43 -5.74
C ILE A 16 4.69 4.87 -7.13
N SER A 17 5.59 3.90 -7.22
CA SER A 17 6.07 3.36 -8.50
C SER A 17 5.14 2.30 -9.09
N LEU A 18 4.31 1.64 -8.27
CA LEU A 18 3.47 0.51 -8.68
C LEU A 18 2.62 0.81 -9.92
N PRO A 19 1.84 1.91 -10.00
CA PRO A 19 0.96 2.13 -11.14
C PRO A 19 1.71 2.20 -12.47
N GLY A 20 2.83 2.92 -12.52
CA GLY A 20 3.64 3.08 -13.73
C GLY A 20 4.39 1.81 -14.13
N LEU A 21 4.86 1.03 -13.15
CA LEU A 21 5.60 -0.22 -13.41
C LEU A 21 4.68 -1.43 -13.66
N THR A 22 3.39 -1.33 -13.34
CA THR A 22 2.44 -2.43 -13.48
C THR A 22 1.23 -2.09 -14.33
N PHE A 23 0.31 -1.26 -13.84
CA PHE A 23 -1.01 -1.07 -14.47
C PHE A 23 -0.90 -0.40 -15.83
N GLU A 24 -0.02 0.61 -15.96
CA GLU A 24 0.24 1.31 -17.22
C GLU A 24 1.23 0.56 -18.13
N ALA A 25 1.83 -0.54 -17.64
CA ALA A 25 2.86 -1.31 -18.33
C ALA A 25 2.39 -2.73 -18.71
N ASP A 26 1.08 -2.98 -18.71
CA ASP A 26 0.46 -4.28 -19.01
C ASP A 26 0.95 -5.44 -18.11
N ARG A 27 1.21 -5.14 -16.83
CA ARG A 27 1.66 -6.12 -15.82
C ARG A 27 0.71 -6.12 -14.61
N THR A 28 -0.58 -5.99 -14.87
CA THR A 28 -1.61 -5.82 -13.84
C THR A 28 -1.59 -6.94 -12.80
N ASP A 29 -1.51 -8.21 -13.21
CA ASP A 29 -1.50 -9.35 -12.27
C ASP A 29 -0.38 -9.26 -11.23
N PHE A 30 0.81 -8.81 -11.64
CA PHE A 30 1.93 -8.57 -10.72
C PHE A 30 1.60 -7.44 -9.75
N GLY A 31 1.02 -6.34 -10.24
CA GLY A 31 0.56 -5.23 -9.41
C GLY A 31 -0.49 -5.65 -8.37
N LEU A 32 -1.44 -6.49 -8.75
CA LEU A 32 -2.47 -7.04 -7.85
C LEU A 32 -1.85 -7.91 -6.74
N ALA A 33 -0.87 -8.74 -7.09
CA ALA A 33 -0.14 -9.56 -6.12
C ALA A 33 0.63 -8.69 -5.11
N VAL A 34 1.27 -7.61 -5.58
CA VAL A 34 1.95 -6.64 -4.71
C VAL A 34 0.97 -5.93 -3.79
N LEU A 35 -0.14 -5.37 -4.31
CA LEU A 35 -1.17 -4.72 -3.50
C LEU A 35 -1.72 -5.65 -2.41
N THR A 36 -2.00 -6.91 -2.77
CA THR A 36 -2.46 -7.91 -1.80
C THR A 36 -1.47 -8.09 -0.65
N ARG A 37 -0.18 -8.19 -0.96
CA ARG A 37 0.86 -8.36 0.06
C ARG A 37 1.03 -7.12 0.94
N LEU A 38 0.98 -5.93 0.33
CA LEU A 38 1.05 -4.66 1.07
C LEU A 38 -0.14 -4.52 2.02
N GLY A 39 -1.37 -4.77 1.56
CA GLY A 39 -2.57 -4.69 2.40
C GLY A 39 -2.52 -5.64 3.60
N LYS A 40 -1.96 -6.84 3.44
CA LYS A 40 -1.76 -7.81 4.54
C LYS A 40 -0.71 -7.39 5.56
N SER A 41 0.15 -6.43 5.24
CA SER A 41 1.22 -5.94 6.12
C SER A 41 0.81 -4.75 6.98
N LEU A 42 -0.43 -4.29 6.90
CA LEU A 42 -0.90 -3.17 7.71
C LEU A 42 -0.86 -3.51 9.21
N HIS A 43 -0.43 -2.54 10.01
CA HIS A 43 -0.42 -2.61 11.46
C HIS A 43 -0.89 -1.27 12.06
N HIS A 44 -1.95 -1.29 12.87
CA HIS A 44 -2.63 -0.08 13.37
C HIS A 44 -2.97 0.95 12.29
N GLY A 45 -3.31 0.51 11.08
CA GLY A 45 -3.62 1.39 9.95
C GLY A 45 -2.41 2.01 9.25
N LEU A 46 -1.19 1.68 9.66
CA LEU A 46 0.05 2.07 8.99
C LEU A 46 0.55 0.95 8.09
N LEU A 47 1.11 1.34 6.95
CA LEU A 47 1.89 0.46 6.08
C LEU A 47 3.37 0.55 6.49
N PRO A 48 4.14 -0.55 6.45
CA PRO A 48 5.58 -0.50 6.63
C PRO A 48 6.23 0.53 5.69
N ASN A 49 7.07 1.39 6.25
CA ASN A 49 8.00 2.20 5.47
C ASN A 49 9.10 1.32 4.88
N MET A 50 9.65 0.40 5.69
CA MET A 50 10.69 -0.56 5.28
C MET A 50 10.29 -1.97 5.71
N PHE A 51 10.39 -2.92 4.78
CA PHE A 51 10.13 -4.34 4.99
C PHE A 51 11.41 -5.08 5.35
N ALA A 52 11.54 -5.47 6.63
CA ALA A 52 12.65 -6.30 7.11
C ALA A 52 12.40 -7.81 6.89
N ALA A 53 13.46 -8.57 6.60
CA ALA A 53 13.39 -10.00 6.35
C ALA A 53 13.03 -10.84 7.60
N ASP A 54 13.30 -10.33 8.79
CA ASP A 54 13.01 -10.96 10.08
C ASP A 54 11.58 -10.68 10.58
N GLY A 55 10.78 -9.91 9.82
CA GLY A 55 9.42 -9.51 10.18
C GLY A 55 9.33 -8.24 11.02
N ASN A 56 10.45 -7.67 11.50
CA ASN A 56 10.48 -6.44 12.28
C ASN A 56 10.40 -5.20 11.37
N HIS A 57 9.26 -5.05 10.70
CA HIS A 57 9.02 -3.96 9.77
C HIS A 57 8.98 -2.60 10.48
N ALA A 58 9.46 -1.55 9.79
CA ALA A 58 9.46 -0.20 10.32
C ALA A 58 8.15 0.52 9.99
N TYR A 59 7.29 0.76 10.98
CA TYR A 59 6.02 1.48 10.83
C TYR A 59 6.15 2.97 11.19
N ASN A 60 7.12 3.68 10.62
CA ASN A 60 7.46 5.06 10.96
C ASN A 60 7.08 6.08 9.88
N ALA A 61 6.12 5.73 9.00
CA ALA A 61 5.67 6.56 7.88
C ALA A 61 4.14 6.66 7.84
N VAL A 62 3.61 7.83 8.15
CA VAL A 62 2.17 8.13 8.10
C VAL A 62 1.64 8.29 6.67
N ASP A 63 2.49 8.51 5.69
CA ASP A 63 2.09 8.71 4.30
C ASP A 63 2.05 7.40 3.50
N ALA A 64 2.79 6.36 3.91
CA ALA A 64 2.91 5.11 3.16
C ALA A 64 1.55 4.42 2.93
N ALA A 65 0.66 4.40 3.92
CA ALA A 65 -0.68 3.84 3.78
C ALA A 65 -1.60 4.73 2.92
N LEU A 66 -1.38 6.04 2.86
CA LEU A 66 -2.10 6.92 1.93
C LEU A 66 -1.69 6.64 0.48
N TRP A 67 -0.39 6.39 0.24
CA TRP A 67 0.09 5.95 -1.07
C TRP A 67 -0.46 4.59 -1.49
N TYR A 68 -0.74 3.68 -0.55
CA TYR A 68 -1.48 2.46 -0.87
C TYR A 68 -2.88 2.76 -1.42
N GLY A 69 -3.61 3.68 -0.77
CA GLY A 69 -4.91 4.17 -1.27
C GLY A 69 -4.81 4.78 -2.67
N PHE A 70 -3.76 5.57 -2.94
CA PHE A 70 -3.47 6.10 -4.27
C PHE A 70 -3.23 5.00 -5.31
N ALA A 71 -2.40 4.00 -5.00
CA ALA A 71 -2.14 2.89 -5.93
C ALA A 71 -3.41 2.07 -6.24
N VAL A 72 -4.26 1.86 -5.24
CA VAL A 72 -5.59 1.23 -5.43
C VAL A 72 -6.50 2.10 -6.30
N GLN A 73 -6.50 3.43 -6.12
CA GLN A 73 -7.25 4.33 -6.99
C GLN A 73 -6.75 4.25 -8.44
N SER A 74 -5.43 4.20 -8.66
CA SER A 74 -4.86 4.05 -10.00
C SER A 74 -5.29 2.75 -10.66
N LEU A 75 -5.30 1.62 -9.94
CA LEU A 75 -5.86 0.36 -10.45
C LEU A 75 -7.30 0.54 -10.96
N CYS A 76 -8.17 1.17 -10.18
CA CYS A 76 -9.56 1.40 -10.59
C CYS A 76 -9.68 2.27 -11.85
N ARG A 77 -8.79 3.25 -12.02
CA ARG A 77 -8.78 4.11 -13.22
C ARG A 77 -8.37 3.33 -14.46
N THR A 78 -7.35 2.47 -14.37
CA THR A 78 -6.82 1.73 -15.52
C THR A 78 -7.68 0.49 -15.85
N ALA A 79 -8.19 -0.22 -14.84
CA ALA A 79 -8.94 -1.48 -15.02
C ALA A 79 -10.47 -1.34 -14.96
N GLY A 80 -11.01 -0.14 -14.72
CA GLY A 80 -12.44 0.13 -14.71
C GLY A 80 -13.23 -0.77 -13.74
N GLU A 81 -14.35 -1.34 -14.21
CA GLU A 81 -15.22 -2.19 -13.39
C GLU A 81 -14.53 -3.41 -12.78
N ALA A 82 -13.59 -4.03 -13.52
CA ALA A 82 -12.80 -5.15 -13.02
C ALA A 82 -11.91 -4.72 -11.85
N GLY A 83 -11.32 -3.52 -11.92
CA GLY A 83 -10.56 -2.93 -10.83
C GLY A 83 -11.42 -2.72 -9.58
N PHE A 84 -12.63 -2.16 -9.74
CA PHE A 84 -13.56 -1.98 -8.62
C PHE A 84 -14.01 -3.32 -8.02
N ALA A 85 -14.29 -4.33 -8.83
CA ALA A 85 -14.63 -5.67 -8.36
C ALA A 85 -13.49 -6.26 -7.52
N TRP A 86 -12.26 -6.19 -8.03
CA TRP A 86 -11.09 -6.66 -7.31
C TRP A 86 -10.88 -5.93 -5.99
N VAL A 87 -11.06 -4.60 -5.97
CA VAL A 87 -10.94 -3.79 -4.74
C VAL A 87 -11.93 -4.23 -3.68
N ARG A 88 -13.19 -4.47 -4.05
CA ARG A 88 -14.22 -4.94 -3.09
C ARG A 88 -13.82 -6.24 -2.41
N GLU A 89 -13.22 -7.15 -3.16
CA GLU A 89 -12.85 -8.48 -2.67
C GLU A 89 -11.53 -8.49 -1.91
N ASN A 90 -10.55 -7.67 -2.32
CA ASN A 90 -9.15 -7.83 -1.89
C ASN A 90 -8.61 -6.63 -1.10
N ALA A 91 -8.95 -5.40 -1.49
CA ALA A 91 -8.35 -4.20 -0.92
C ALA A 91 -9.26 -3.48 0.09
N TRP A 92 -10.56 -3.75 0.06
CA TRP A 92 -11.55 -3.07 0.91
C TRP A 92 -11.25 -3.20 2.40
N PRO A 93 -10.92 -4.39 2.96
CA PRO A 93 -10.57 -4.50 4.37
C PRO A 93 -9.33 -3.67 4.74
N ALA A 94 -8.33 -3.62 3.85
CA ALA A 94 -7.11 -2.84 4.05
C ALA A 94 -7.40 -1.33 4.07
N LEU A 95 -8.21 -0.84 3.12
CA LEU A 95 -8.62 0.57 3.08
C LEU A 95 -9.38 0.98 4.35
N LEU A 96 -10.30 0.13 4.82
CA LEU A 96 -11.01 0.38 6.09
C LEU A 96 -10.07 0.39 7.30
N ALA A 97 -9.11 -0.54 7.35
CA ALA A 97 -8.14 -0.59 8.44
C ALA A 97 -7.25 0.67 8.50
N ILE A 98 -6.89 1.24 7.34
CA ILE A 98 -6.15 2.50 7.25
C ILE A 98 -6.98 3.66 7.83
N ILE A 99 -8.22 3.82 7.36
CA ILE A 99 -9.13 4.88 7.82
C ILE A 99 -9.34 4.77 9.34
N GLU A 100 -9.63 3.57 9.83
CA GLU A 100 -9.90 3.34 11.25
C GLU A 100 -8.66 3.56 12.11
N GLY A 101 -7.48 3.14 11.64
CA GLY A 101 -6.22 3.40 12.34
C GLY A 101 -5.93 4.89 12.47
N TYR A 102 -6.19 5.67 11.43
CA TYR A 102 -5.95 7.12 11.46
C TYR A 102 -6.93 7.81 12.41
N ARG A 103 -8.20 7.44 12.39
CA ARG A 103 -9.22 7.97 13.33
C ARG A 103 -8.91 7.67 14.79
N LYS A 104 -8.35 6.50 15.09
CA LYS A 104 -7.96 6.11 16.45
C LYS A 104 -6.65 6.76 16.91
N GLY A 105 -5.87 7.31 15.99
CA GLY A 105 -4.47 7.66 16.20
C GLY A 105 -3.61 6.39 16.18
N PRO A 106 -2.80 6.16 15.12
CA PRO A 106 -2.02 4.93 14.97
C PRO A 106 -0.81 4.84 15.93
N GLY A 107 -0.71 5.78 16.88
CA GLY A 107 0.46 5.98 17.75
C GLY A 107 1.41 7.04 17.21
N GLN A 108 2.59 7.17 17.83
CA GLN A 108 3.68 8.05 17.37
C GLN A 108 3.33 9.54 17.29
N GLY A 109 2.34 9.99 18.06
CA GLY A 109 1.90 11.39 18.05
C GLY A 109 1.09 11.77 16.79
N ILE A 110 0.57 10.79 16.05
CA ILE A 110 -0.29 10.99 14.89
C ILE A 110 -1.75 11.06 15.35
N TYR A 111 -2.44 12.13 14.96
CA TYR A 111 -3.85 12.35 15.26
C TYR A 111 -4.56 12.94 14.04
N VAL A 112 -5.83 12.58 13.87
CA VAL A 112 -6.75 13.25 12.94
C VAL A 112 -7.57 14.24 13.77
N ASP A 113 -7.86 15.41 13.21
CA ASP A 113 -8.66 16.47 13.82
C ASP A 113 -10.17 16.18 13.86
#